data_AF-A0A419GLL7-F1
#
_entry.id   AF-A0A419GLL7-F1
#
_cell.length_a   1.000
_cell.length_b   1.000
_cell.length_c   1.000
_cell.angle_alpha   90.00
_cell.angle_beta   90.00
_cell.angle_gamma   90.00
#
_symmetry.space_group_name_H-M   'P 1'
#
loop_
_entity.id
_entity.type
_entity.pdbx_description
1 polymer ?
#
loop_
_entity_poly.entity_id
_entity_poly.type
_entity_poly.pdbx_seq_one_letter_code
_entity_poly.pdbx_strand_id
1 'polypeptide(L)'
;MNKMKYCLLAVALSLLLVACSDGRPELSQAKIQFEQLYPGVQIISVRITEDEVVARSFEFRYRKPNDQTEKKIGIQFMTNQKTGRWEPNPQPPNDLP
;
A
#
# COMPACT_ATOMS: atom_id res chain seq x y z
N MET A 1 13.83 -57.44 14.20
CA MET A 1 14.09 -56.32 15.13
C MET A 1 14.88 -55.24 14.42
N ASN A 2 14.24 -54.12 14.05
CA ASN A 2 14.74 -52.75 14.22
C ASN A 2 13.75 -51.77 13.57
N LYS A 3 13.08 -50.97 14.41
CA LYS A 3 12.28 -49.82 14.03
C LYS A 3 13.22 -48.66 13.70
N MET A 4 13.10 -48.05 12.52
CA MET A 4 13.59 -46.69 12.30
C MET A 4 12.47 -45.84 11.71
N LYS A 5 12.02 -44.89 12.53
CA LYS A 5 11.08 -43.82 12.21
C LYS A 5 11.84 -42.75 11.41
N TYR A 6 11.31 -42.32 10.28
CA TYR A 6 11.66 -41.02 9.72
C TYR A 6 10.38 -40.24 9.41
N CYS A 7 10.34 -39.04 9.98
CA CYS A 7 9.24 -38.09 9.98
C CYS A 7 8.89 -37.63 8.56
N LEU A 8 7.58 -37.41 8.36
CA LEU A 8 7.03 -36.50 7.37
C LEU A 8 7.87 -35.21 7.33
N LEU A 9 8.49 -34.92 6.19
CA LEU A 9 8.76 -33.55 5.79
C LEU A 9 8.23 -33.40 4.37
N ALA A 10 6.95 -33.03 4.27
CA ALA A 10 6.40 -32.48 3.05
C ALA A 10 7.06 -31.11 2.84
N VAL A 11 8.14 -31.07 2.06
CA VAL A 11 8.73 -29.82 1.59
C VAL A 11 7.78 -29.27 0.53
N ALA A 12 6.82 -28.47 0.99
CA ALA A 12 6.00 -27.64 0.11
C ALA A 12 6.91 -26.64 -0.59
N LEU A 13 7.20 -26.93 -1.86
CA LEU A 13 7.93 -26.05 -2.76
C LEU A 13 7.01 -24.86 -3.09
N SER A 14 7.04 -23.84 -2.24
CA SER A 14 6.32 -22.58 -2.47
C SER A 14 6.95 -21.89 -3.68
N LEU A 15 6.26 -21.93 -4.82
CA LEU A 15 6.57 -21.11 -5.98
C LEU A 15 6.57 -19.64 -5.55
N LEU A 16 7.76 -19.05 -5.48
CA LEU A 16 7.94 -17.61 -5.52
C LEU A 16 7.51 -17.14 -6.91
N LEU A 17 6.22 -16.82 -7.06
CA LEU A 17 5.77 -15.89 -8.08
C LEU A 17 6.40 -14.55 -7.74
N VAL A 18 7.62 -14.32 -8.22
CA VAL A 18 8.19 -12.97 -8.32
C VAL A 18 7.31 -12.27 -9.34
N ALA A 19 6.20 -11.70 -8.89
CA ALA A 19 5.52 -10.67 -9.65
C ALA A 19 6.60 -9.63 -9.96
N CYS A 20 6.88 -9.41 -11.25
CA CYS A 20 7.69 -8.28 -11.70
C CYS A 20 6.92 -7.01 -11.37
N SER A 21 6.92 -6.64 -10.09
CA SER A 21 6.55 -5.33 -9.63
C SER A 21 7.63 -4.41 -10.18
N ASP A 22 7.23 -3.45 -11.01
CA ASP A 22 8.08 -2.35 -11.48
C ASP A 22 8.42 -1.35 -10.35
N GLY A 23 8.23 -1.76 -9.09
CA GLY A 23 8.49 -1.00 -7.89
C GLY A 23 7.44 0.07 -7.60
N ARG A 24 6.47 0.29 -8.50
CA ARG A 24 5.43 1.32 -8.33
C ARG A 24 4.50 0.96 -7.18
N PRO A 25 4.00 1.96 -6.42
CA PRO A 25 3.14 1.71 -5.29
C PRO A 25 1.85 1.04 -5.77
N GLU A 26 1.50 -0.05 -5.12
CA GLU A 26 0.21 -0.72 -5.30
C GLU A 26 -0.85 -0.10 -4.39
N LEU A 27 -2.14 -0.41 -4.64
CA LEU A 27 -3.24 0.05 -3.81
C LEU A 27 -3.07 -0.35 -2.33
N SER A 28 -2.52 -1.53 -2.05
CA SER A 28 -2.25 -2.04 -0.70
C SER A 28 -1.22 -1.18 0.03
N GLN A 29 -0.10 -0.87 -0.64
CA GLN A 29 0.96 -0.01 -0.11
C GLN A 29 0.46 1.41 0.11
N ALA A 30 -0.31 1.95 -0.85
CA ALA A 30 -0.90 3.27 -0.73
C ALA A 30 -1.87 3.36 0.48
N LYS A 31 -2.67 2.32 0.75
CA LYS A 31 -3.53 2.24 1.94
C LYS A 31 -2.72 2.22 3.24
N ILE A 32 -1.70 1.37 3.32
CA ILE A 32 -0.85 1.27 4.52
C ILE A 32 -0.22 2.62 4.84
N GLN A 33 0.35 3.29 3.83
CA GLN A 33 0.93 4.61 4.02
C GLN A 33 -0.12 5.66 4.38
N PHE A 34 -1.33 5.59 3.81
CA PHE A 34 -2.43 6.48 4.18
C PHE A 34 -2.83 6.33 5.65
N GLU A 35 -2.96 5.10 6.15
CA GLU A 35 -3.29 4.81 7.55
C GLU A 35 -2.18 5.24 8.51
N GLN A 36 -0.91 5.13 8.09
CA GLN A 36 0.24 5.63 8.84
C GLN A 36 0.24 7.16 8.94
N LEU A 37 -0.13 7.85 7.85
CA LEU A 37 -0.23 9.32 7.82
C LEU A 37 -1.46 9.83 8.59
N TYR A 38 -2.57 9.10 8.56
CA TYR A 38 -3.84 9.51 9.15
C TYR A 38 -4.40 8.41 10.06
N PRO A 39 -3.82 8.21 11.25
CA PRO A 39 -4.24 7.14 12.15
C PRO A 39 -5.71 7.30 12.57
N GLY A 40 -6.44 6.19 12.55
CA GLY A 40 -7.85 6.13 12.94
C GLY A 40 -8.86 6.49 11.85
N VAL A 41 -8.42 6.94 10.66
CA VAL A 41 -9.36 7.09 9.54
C VAL A 41 -9.87 5.74 9.06
N GLN A 42 -11.13 5.69 8.67
CA GLN A 42 -11.70 4.54 7.99
C GLN A 42 -11.62 4.76 6.49
N ILE A 43 -10.81 3.97 5.77
CA ILE A 43 -10.78 3.99 4.30
C ILE A 43 -12.03 3.28 3.77
N ILE A 44 -12.83 4.00 2.99
CA ILE A 44 -14.01 3.46 2.28
C ILE A 44 -13.57 2.87 0.94
N SER A 45 -12.81 3.64 0.16
CA SER A 45 -12.28 3.19 -1.13
C SER A 45 -11.00 3.93 -1.50
N VAL A 46 -10.22 3.30 -2.38
CA VAL A 46 -9.03 3.89 -3.00
C VAL A 46 -9.04 3.52 -4.48
N ARG A 47 -8.64 4.46 -5.32
CA ARG A 47 -8.44 4.23 -6.76
C ARG A 47 -7.19 4.96 -7.25
N ILE A 48 -6.58 4.42 -8.29
CA ILE A 48 -5.52 5.12 -9.03
C ILE A 48 -6.23 6.15 -9.92
N THR A 49 -5.79 7.41 -9.84
CA THR A 49 -6.29 8.49 -10.70
C THR A 49 -5.29 8.87 -11.78
N GLU A 50 -4.02 8.56 -11.58
CA GLU A 50 -2.94 8.86 -12.52
C GLU A 50 -1.84 7.81 -12.36
N ASP A 51 -1.27 7.35 -13.46
CA ASP A 51 -0.20 6.35 -13.49
C ASP A 51 0.84 6.72 -14.55
N GLU A 52 1.85 7.48 -14.13
CA GLU A 52 3.01 7.81 -14.93
C GLU A 52 4.23 6.99 -14.49
N VAL A 53 5.27 7.02 -15.32
CA VAL A 53 6.54 6.32 -15.02
C VAL A 53 7.20 6.86 -13.75
N VAL A 54 7.05 8.16 -13.47
CA VAL A 54 7.72 8.85 -12.36
C VAL A 54 6.79 9.24 -11.21
N ALA A 55 5.46 9.18 -11.45
CA ALA A 55 4.43 9.61 -10.52
C ALA A 55 3.20 8.69 -10.60
N ARG A 56 2.58 8.38 -9.46
CA ARG A 56 1.31 7.66 -9.40
C ARG A 56 0.41 8.31 -8.36
N SER A 57 -0.78 8.72 -8.78
CA SER A 57 -1.73 9.43 -7.92
C SER A 57 -2.88 8.51 -7.51
N PHE A 58 -3.29 8.62 -6.25
CA PHE A 58 -4.38 7.86 -5.65
C PHE A 58 -5.42 8.82 -5.08
N GLU A 59 -6.70 8.51 -5.30
CA GLU A 59 -7.80 9.17 -4.59
C GLU A 59 -8.32 8.22 -3.51
N PHE A 60 -8.32 8.71 -2.28
CA PHE A 60 -8.87 8.03 -1.11
C PHE A 60 -10.22 8.64 -0.77
N ARG A 61 -11.21 7.78 -0.51
CA ARG A 61 -12.45 8.15 0.18
C ARG A 61 -12.41 7.59 1.59
N TYR A 62 -12.69 8.43 2.57
CA TYR A 62 -12.50 8.08 3.98
C TYR A 62 -13.50 8.76 4.90
N ARG A 63 -13.61 8.25 6.14
CA ARG A 63 -14.30 8.90 7.27
C ARG A 63 -13.31 9.14 8.40
N LYS A 64 -13.48 10.24 9.15
CA LYS A 64 -12.67 10.50 10.34
C LYS A 64 -13.32 9.79 11.55
N PRO A 65 -12.57 9.41 12.60
CA PRO A 65 -13.13 8.71 13.76
C PRO A 65 -14.37 9.40 14.37
N ASN A 66 -14.35 10.73 14.42
CA ASN A 66 -15.39 11.56 15.04
C ASN A 66 -16.33 12.23 14.00
N ASP A 67 -16.20 11.88 12.72
CA ASP A 67 -16.99 12.48 11.64
C ASP A 67 -17.33 11.40 10.61
N GLN A 68 -18.61 11.00 10.59
CA GLN A 68 -19.14 9.97 9.70
C GLN A 68 -19.32 10.47 8.25
N THR A 69 -19.05 11.74 7.99
CA THR A 69 -19.09 12.31 6.63
C THR A 69 -17.99 11.69 5.78
N GLU A 70 -18.37 11.17 4.61
CA GLU A 70 -17.41 10.72 3.60
C GLU A 70 -16.65 11.91 3.03
N LYS A 71 -15.32 11.84 3.07
CA LYS A 71 -14.40 12.83 2.52
C LYS A 71 -13.53 12.20 1.45
N LYS A 72 -12.92 13.04 0.61
CA LYS A 72 -11.98 12.62 -0.43
C LYS A 72 -10.65 13.38 -0.33
N ILE A 73 -9.55 12.72 -0.66
CA ILE A 73 -8.21 13.32 -0.75
C ILE A 73 -7.39 12.63 -1.85
N GLY A 74 -6.63 13.41 -2.60
CA GLY A 74 -5.65 12.91 -3.57
C GLY A 74 -4.26 12.86 -2.95
N ILE A 75 -3.52 11.77 -3.16
CA ILE A 75 -2.11 11.64 -2.78
C ILE A 75 -1.31 11.18 -3.98
N GLN A 76 -0.29 11.95 -4.35
CA GLN A 76 0.66 11.57 -5.37
C GLN A 76 1.89 10.91 -4.73
N PHE A 77 2.32 9.81 -5.30
CA PHE A 77 3.56 9.14 -4.97
C PHE A 77 4.53 9.38 -6.12
N MET A 78 5.78 9.71 -5.82
CA MET A 78 6.84 9.86 -6.81
C MET A 78 8.05 9.03 -6.43
N THR A 79 8.83 8.62 -7.43
CA THR A 79 10.14 8.03 -7.16
C THR A 79 11.10 9.08 -6.59
N ASN A 80 11.58 8.86 -5.38
CA ASN A 80 12.71 9.59 -4.82
C ASN A 80 13.98 9.16 -5.56
N GLN A 81 14.58 10.09 -6.31
CA GLN A 81 15.75 9.82 -7.14
C GLN A 81 17.01 9.43 -6.35
N LYS A 82 17.08 9.73 -5.05
CA LYS A 82 18.22 9.38 -4.20
C LYS A 82 18.11 7.96 -3.62
N THR A 83 16.89 7.54 -3.28
CA THR A 83 16.64 6.24 -2.63
C THR A 83 16.10 5.20 -3.61
N GLY A 84 15.63 5.61 -4.79
CA GLY A 84 14.90 4.77 -5.75
C GLY A 84 13.53 4.31 -5.23
N ARG A 85 13.07 4.84 -4.08
CA ARG A 85 11.82 4.44 -3.44
C ARG A 85 10.69 5.37 -3.83
N TRP A 86 9.49 4.80 -3.93
CA TRP A 86 8.28 5.60 -4.09
C TRP A 86 7.86 6.20 -2.76
N GLU A 87 7.82 7.52 -2.71
CA GLU A 87 7.50 8.31 -1.53
C GLU A 87 6.33 9.25 -1.87
N PRO A 88 5.44 9.53 -0.91
CA PRO A 88 4.38 10.50 -1.12
C PRO A 88 5.01 11.89 -1.34
N ASN A 89 4.73 12.51 -2.50
CA ASN A 89 5.21 13.85 -2.87
C ASN A 89 4.05 14.84 -2.77
N PRO A 90 4.22 16.03 -2.17
CA PRO A 90 3.10 16.66 -1.50
C PRO A 90 2.07 17.20 -2.49
N GLN A 91 0.81 16.88 -2.23
CA GLN A 91 -0.09 17.91 -1.70
C GLN A 91 -1.04 17.33 -0.63
N PRO A 92 -0.84 17.65 0.66
CA PRO A 92 -1.90 17.61 1.68
C PRO A 92 -2.87 18.80 1.49
N PRO A 93 -4.19 18.62 1.30
CA PRO A 93 -5.16 19.73 1.18
C PRO A 93 -5.62 20.29 2.54
N ASN A 94 -5.90 21.60 2.56
CA ASN A 94 -6.22 22.58 3.63
C ASN A 94 -7.15 22.21 4.82
N ASP A 95 -7.70 20.99 4.93
CA ASP A 95 -8.70 20.60 5.97
C ASP A 95 -8.45 19.20 6.60
N LEU A 96 -7.20 18.73 6.51
CA LEU A 96 -6.68 17.82 7.53
C LEU A 96 -6.30 18.69 8.75
N PRO A 97 -6.53 18.23 10.00
CA PRO A 97 -6.12 19.02 11.16
C PRO A 97 -4.62 19.39 11.09
#